data_AF-A0A820HTR8-F1
#
_entry.id   AF-A0A820HTR8-F1
#
_cell.length_a   1.000
_cell.length_b   1.000
_cell.length_c   1.000
_cell.angle_alpha   90.00
_cell.angle_beta   90.00
_cell.angle_gamma   90.00
#
_symmetry.space_group_name_H-M   'P 1'
#
loop_
_entity.id
_entity.type
_entity.pdbx_description
1 polymer ?
#
loop_
_entity_poly.entity_id
_entity_poly.type
_entity_poly.pdbx_seq_one_letter_code
_entity_poly.pdbx_strand_id
1 'polypeptide(L)'
;KLNKNEGLCPRKTTRQRNGRTCKAPTVDPPGNPVECNCLNGKCVYHVDTNSGHQLAGCLCFRGYTGENCTLPQTPPPPPPPSKLWIVIIIVSVSLLLIGILTFSLIQLKRKEK
;
A
#
# COMPACT_ATOMS: atom_id res chain seq x y z
N LYS A 1 -6.82 11.54 -39.92
CA LYS A 1 -5.71 12.27 -39.27
C LYS A 1 -6.08 12.53 -37.81
N LEU A 2 -5.72 11.65 -36.88
CA LEU A 2 -5.91 11.91 -35.45
C LEU A 2 -4.84 12.91 -34.98
N ASN A 3 -5.27 13.93 -34.25
CA ASN A 3 -4.46 15.09 -33.88
C ASN A 3 -3.59 14.76 -32.66
N LYS A 4 -2.28 15.02 -32.74
CA LYS A 4 -1.20 14.52 -31.85
C LYS A 4 -1.21 15.10 -30.41
N ASN A 5 -2.27 15.80 -30.01
CA ASN A 5 -2.32 16.58 -28.76
C ASN A 5 -3.41 16.15 -27.77
N GLU A 6 -4.15 15.07 -28.04
CA GLU A 6 -5.16 14.54 -27.12
C GLU A 6 -4.53 13.48 -26.20
N GLY A 7 -4.05 13.91 -25.03
CA GLY A 7 -3.68 12.97 -23.96
C GLY A 7 -4.91 12.19 -23.50
N LEU A 8 -4.83 10.86 -23.38
CA LEU A 8 -5.94 10.04 -22.91
C LEU A 8 -6.03 10.09 -21.38
N CYS A 9 -7.24 10.34 -20.86
CA CYS A 9 -7.49 10.53 -19.44
C CYS A 9 -7.41 9.21 -18.65
N PRO A 10 -6.78 9.19 -17.46
CA PRO A 10 -6.65 7.98 -16.62
C PRO A 10 -7.95 7.54 -15.92
N ARG A 11 -9.07 8.21 -16.19
CA ARG A 11 -10.41 7.83 -15.72
C ARG A 11 -11.38 7.94 -16.90
N LYS A 12 -12.36 7.04 -16.96
CA LYS A 12 -13.48 6.99 -17.93
C LYS A 12 -14.37 8.24 -17.98
N THR A 13 -13.90 9.38 -17.50
CA THR A 13 -14.61 10.66 -17.45
C THR A 13 -13.81 11.68 -18.25
N THR A 14 -14.44 12.27 -19.28
CA THR A 14 -13.92 13.43 -20.00
C THR A 14 -13.65 14.55 -18.99
N ARG A 15 -12.39 15.00 -18.88
CA ARG A 15 -12.00 16.10 -18.00
C ARG A 15 -11.16 17.10 -18.76
N GLN A 16 -11.52 18.38 -18.67
CA GLN A 16 -10.67 19.49 -19.10
C GLN A 16 -9.72 19.88 -17.96
N ARG A 17 -8.43 19.93 -18.23
CA ARG A 17 -7.43 20.52 -17.32
C ARG A 17 -6.49 21.38 -18.17
N ASN A 18 -6.36 22.67 -17.83
CA ASN A 18 -5.48 23.63 -18.52
C ASN A 18 -5.61 23.62 -20.06
N GLY A 19 -6.84 23.74 -20.59
CA GLY A 19 -7.06 23.89 -22.04
C GLY A 19 -6.85 22.64 -22.89
N ARG A 20 -6.51 21.49 -22.31
CA ARG A 20 -6.46 20.20 -23.01
C ARG A 20 -7.70 19.37 -22.67
N THR A 21 -8.50 19.07 -23.68
CA THR A 21 -9.65 18.17 -23.59
C THR A 21 -9.15 16.75 -23.83
N CYS A 22 -9.29 15.87 -22.84
CA CYS A 22 -9.00 14.45 -22.98
C CYS A 22 -10.32 13.72 -23.22
N LYS A 23 -10.53 13.15 -24.42
CA LYS A 23 -11.71 12.31 -24.70
C LYS A 23 -11.48 10.91 -24.17
N ALA A 24 -12.33 10.43 -23.27
CA ALA A 24 -12.34 9.02 -22.91
C ALA A 24 -12.84 8.20 -24.13
N PRO A 25 -12.24 7.04 -24.43
CA PRO A 25 -12.80 6.14 -25.44
C PRO A 25 -14.25 5.78 -25.08
N THR A 26 -15.19 6.03 -25.99
CA THR A 26 -16.64 5.83 -25.78
C THR A 26 -17.09 4.38 -25.95
N VAL A 27 -16.16 3.49 -26.29
CA VAL A 27 -16.44 2.07 -26.48
C VAL A 27 -15.43 1.33 -25.62
N ASP A 28 -15.91 0.67 -24.57
CA ASP A 28 -15.14 -0.40 -23.96
C ASP A 28 -14.92 -1.45 -25.07
N PRO A 29 -13.68 -1.75 -25.49
CA PRO A 29 -13.48 -2.79 -26.49
C PRO A 29 -14.10 -4.09 -25.95
N PRO A 30 -14.74 -4.92 -26.81
CA PRO A 30 -15.22 -6.23 -26.39
C PRO A 30 -14.00 -7.04 -25.99
N GLY A 31 -13.67 -7.03 -24.70
CA GLY A 31 -12.60 -7.85 -24.18
C GLY A 31 -13.01 -9.28 -24.40
N ASN A 32 -12.33 -9.98 -25.30
CA ASN A 32 -12.41 -11.42 -25.28
C ASN A 32 -11.62 -11.85 -24.04
N PRO A 33 -12.25 -12.41 -22.98
CA PRO A 33 -11.56 -12.82 -21.77
C PRO A 33 -10.47 -13.88 -22.02
N VAL A 34 -10.42 -14.47 -23.21
CA VAL A 34 -9.42 -15.45 -23.65
C VAL A 34 -8.00 -14.85 -23.76
N GLU A 35 -7.83 -13.54 -23.93
CA GLU A 35 -6.51 -12.93 -24.16
C GLU A 35 -5.78 -12.56 -22.85
N CYS A 36 -6.52 -12.35 -21.77
CA CYS A 36 -5.98 -12.02 -20.45
C CYS A 36 -6.12 -13.23 -19.51
N ASN A 37 -5.09 -14.05 -19.40
CA ASN A 37 -5.07 -15.20 -18.50
C ASN A 37 -4.89 -14.82 -17.01
N CYS A 38 -5.66 -13.84 -16.52
CA CYS A 38 -5.60 -13.37 -15.14
C CYS A 38 -6.32 -14.35 -14.19
N LEU A 39 -5.60 -15.06 -13.33
CA LEU A 39 -6.21 -16.03 -12.39
C LEU A 39 -6.81 -15.34 -11.15
N ASN A 40 -6.03 -14.47 -10.51
CA ASN A 40 -6.45 -13.71 -9.31
C ASN A 40 -6.45 -12.20 -9.57
N GLY A 41 -7.15 -11.76 -10.62
CA GLY A 41 -7.20 -10.35 -10.98
C GLY A 41 -8.28 -10.03 -12.00
N LYS A 42 -8.21 -8.82 -12.55
CA LYS A 42 -9.10 -8.35 -13.61
C LYS A 42 -8.27 -7.97 -14.84
N CYS A 43 -8.70 -8.40 -16.02
CA CYS A 43 -8.14 -7.91 -17.27
C CYS A 43 -8.47 -6.42 -17.43
N VAL A 44 -7.46 -5.64 -17.74
CA VAL A 44 -7.55 -4.20 -17.99
C VAL A 44 -6.72 -3.85 -19.22
N TYR A 45 -7.16 -2.84 -19.95
CA TYR A 45 -6.39 -2.31 -21.08
C TYR A 45 -5.63 -1.07 -20.64
N HIS A 46 -4.35 -1.03 -20.98
CA HIS A 46 -3.48 0.13 -20.81
C HIS A 46 -3.06 0.64 -22.18
N VAL A 47 -3.00 1.96 -22.33
CA VAL A 47 -2.48 2.58 -23.55
C VAL A 47 -0.99 2.83 -23.33
N ASP A 48 -0.15 2.21 -24.16
CA ASP A 48 1.26 2.54 -24.17
C ASP A 48 1.44 3.94 -24.76
N THR A 49 1.97 4.85 -23.95
CA THR A 49 2.12 6.26 -24.30
C THR A 49 3.14 6.49 -25.41
N ASN A 50 4.02 5.53 -25.69
CA ASN A 50 5.03 5.67 -26.73
C ASN A 50 4.52 5.25 -28.12
N SER A 51 3.73 4.19 -28.17
CA SER A 51 3.21 3.62 -29.42
C SER A 51 1.76 4.01 -29.71
N GLY A 52 1.01 4.46 -28.69
CA GLY A 52 -0.45 4.64 -28.79
C GLY A 52 -1.21 3.32 -28.92
N HIS A 53 -0.54 2.18 -28.79
CA HIS A 53 -1.15 0.86 -28.84
C HIS A 53 -1.82 0.54 -27.51
N GLN A 54 -2.94 -0.16 -27.60
CA GLN A 54 -3.69 -0.64 -26.44
C GLN A 54 -3.19 -2.05 -26.09
N LEU A 55 -2.54 -2.20 -24.94
CA LEU A 55 -2.08 -3.49 -24.41
C LEU A 55 -3.06 -4.00 -23.36
N ALA A 56 -3.32 -5.29 -23.38
CA ALA A 56 -4.06 -5.99 -22.35
C ALA A 56 -3.12 -6.41 -21.22
N GLY A 57 -3.53 -6.27 -19.97
CA GLY A 57 -2.76 -6.67 -18.79
C GLY A 57 -3.65 -6.99 -17.60
N CYS A 58 -3.07 -7.57 -16.55
CA CYS A 58 -3.81 -7.97 -15.35
C CYS A 58 -3.63 -6.98 -14.19
N LEU A 59 -4.76 -6.58 -13.59
CA LEU A 59 -4.80 -5.90 -12.31
C LEU A 59 -5.06 -6.92 -11.20
N CYS A 60 -4.02 -7.28 -10.45
CA CYS A 60 -4.08 -8.33 -9.45
C CYS A 60 -4.82 -7.93 -8.17
N PHE A 61 -5.52 -8.90 -7.58
CA PHE A 61 -6.11 -8.75 -6.25
C PHE A 61 -5.03 -8.69 -5.16
N ARG A 62 -5.40 -8.14 -4.00
CA ARG A 62 -4.50 -7.97 -2.86
C ARG A 62 -3.91 -9.32 -2.47
N GLY A 63 -2.59 -9.38 -2.35
CA GLY A 63 -1.89 -10.63 -2.04
C GLY A 63 -1.46 -11.44 -3.27
N TYR A 64 -1.69 -10.95 -4.49
CA TYR A 64 -1.22 -11.59 -5.73
C TYR A 64 -0.43 -10.62 -6.62
N THR A 65 0.53 -11.16 -7.37
CA THR A 65 1.42 -10.44 -8.28
C THR A 65 1.77 -11.31 -9.50
N GLY A 66 2.57 -10.76 -10.42
CA GLY A 66 2.94 -11.38 -11.69
C GLY A 66 1.97 -11.04 -12.82
N GLU A 67 2.40 -11.29 -14.05
CA GLU A 67 1.70 -10.92 -15.29
C GLU A 67 0.27 -11.49 -15.35
N ASN A 68 0.06 -12.69 -14.79
CA ASN A 68 -1.22 -13.40 -14.73
C ASN A 68 -1.83 -13.47 -13.31
N CYS A 69 -1.28 -12.73 -12.34
CA CYS A 69 -1.73 -12.75 -10.94
C CYS A 69 -1.73 -14.15 -10.29
N THR A 70 -0.76 -14.98 -10.66
CA THR A 70 -0.62 -16.35 -10.14
C THR A 70 0.33 -16.42 -8.94
N LEU A 71 1.16 -15.41 -8.72
CA LEU A 71 2.16 -15.43 -7.66
C LEU A 71 1.58 -14.81 -6.40
N PRO A 72 1.60 -15.50 -5.24
CA PRO A 72 1.24 -14.87 -3.98
C PRO A 72 2.30 -13.82 -3.61
N GLN A 73 1.86 -12.65 -3.15
CA GLN A 73 2.75 -11.67 -2.54
C GLN A 73 3.16 -12.16 -1.16
N THR A 74 4.46 -12.24 -0.92
CA THR A 74 4.97 -12.44 0.43
C THR A 74 4.57 -11.21 1.27
N PRO A 75 3.95 -11.40 2.45
CA PRO A 75 3.63 -10.26 3.30
C PRO A 75 4.92 -9.51 3.64
N PRO A 76 4.88 -8.17 3.73
CA PRO A 76 6.03 -7.40 4.17
C PRO A 76 6.46 -7.86 5.58
N PRO A 77 7.76 -7.84 5.90
CA PRO A 77 8.23 -8.17 7.23
C PRO A 77 7.55 -7.24 8.27
N PRO A 78 7.33 -7.74 9.50
CA PRO A 78 6.74 -6.92 10.55
C PRO A 78 7.57 -5.67 10.80
N PRO A 79 6.93 -4.52 11.12
CA PRO A 79 7.66 -3.29 11.41
C PRO A 79 8.58 -3.49 12.64
N PRO A 80 9.75 -2.85 12.68
CA PRO A 80 10.62 -2.92 13.84
C PRO A 80 9.91 -2.38 15.09
N PRO A 81 10.22 -2.90 16.29
CA PRO A 81 9.63 -2.41 17.53
C PRO A 81 9.87 -0.91 17.65
N SER A 82 8.79 -0.15 17.89
CA SER A 82 8.87 1.30 18.00
C SER A 82 9.70 1.70 19.23
N LYS A 83 10.48 2.78 19.11
CA LYS A 83 11.30 3.34 20.21
C LYS A 83 10.51 3.62 21.50
N LEU A 84 9.19 3.74 21.39
CA LEU A 84 8.27 3.96 22.50
C LEU A 84 8.28 2.79 23.50
N TRP A 85 8.44 1.56 23.02
CA TRP A 85 8.56 0.38 23.88
C TRP A 85 9.80 0.43 24.78
N ILE A 86 10.92 0.92 24.25
CA ILE A 86 12.16 1.08 25.02
C ILE A 86 11.95 2.08 26.17
N VAL A 87 11.27 3.19 25.90
CA VAL A 87 10.96 4.20 26.93
C VAL A 87 10.04 3.62 28.01
N ILE A 88 9.00 2.88 27.63
CA ILE A 88 8.09 2.23 28.59
C ILE A 88 8.86 1.24 29.48
N ILE A 89 9.75 0.42 28.90
CA ILE A 89 10.58 -0.52 29.66
C ILE A 89 11.46 0.24 30.66
N ILE A 90 12.15 1.29 30.23
CA ILE A 90 13.02 2.09 31.10
C ILE A 90 12.23 2.72 32.27
N VAL A 91 11.05 3.29 31.99
CA VAL A 91 10.20 3.89 33.03
C VAL A 91 9.70 2.84 34.01
N SER A 92 9.28 1.66 33.52
CA SER A 92 8.79 0.57 34.38
C SER A 92 9.89 0.04 35.32
N VAL A 93 11.11 -0.14 34.81
CA VAL A 93 12.26 -0.59 35.61
C VAL A 93 12.65 0.47 36.65
N SER A 94 12.64 1.75 36.27
CA SER A 94 12.95 2.86 37.18
C SER A 94 11.97 2.92 38.35
N LEU A 95 10.67 2.78 38.09
CA LEU A 95 9.64 2.78 39.13
C LEU A 95 9.76 1.58 40.08
N LEU A 96 10.08 0.40 39.54
CA LEU A 96 10.34 -0.81 40.34
C LEU A 96 11.53 -0.61 41.28
N LEU A 97 12.64 -0.06 40.80
CA LEU A 97 13.82 0.21 41.63
C LEU A 97 13.53 1.22 42.74
N ILE A 98 12.80 2.30 42.43
CA ILE A 98 12.38 3.29 43.42
C ILE A 98 11.47 2.65 44.48
N GLY A 99 10.53 1.80 44.06
CA GLY A 99 9.65 1.05 44.97
C GLY A 99 10.43 0.14 45.93
N ILE A 100 11.43 -0.58 45.43
CA ILE A 100 12.27 -1.47 46.26
C ILE A 100 13.13 -0.67 47.24
N LEU A 101 13.72 0.44 46.80
CA LEU A 101 14.53 1.34 47.64
C LEU A 101 13.68 1.94 48.77
N THR A 102 12.52 2.50 48.45
CA THR A 102 11.60 3.09 49.44
C THR A 102 11.11 2.05 50.44
N PHE A 103 10.72 0.86 49.97
CA PHE A 103 10.32 -0.24 50.84
C PHE A 103 11.44 -0.67 51.80
N SER A 104 12.67 -0.79 51.29
CA SER A 104 13.84 -1.17 52.10
C SER A 104 14.13 -0.13 53.19
N LEU A 105 14.05 1.17 52.86
CA LEU A 105 14.23 2.27 53.81
C LEU A 105 13.15 2.28 54.89
N ILE A 106 11.88 2.01 54.54
CA ILE A 106 10.77 1.92 55.49
C ILE A 106 11.01 0.76 56.48
N GLN A 107 11.46 -0.40 55.98
CA GLN A 107 11.72 -1.56 56.82
C GLN A 107 12.91 -1.34 57.77
N LEU A 108 13.96 -0.65 57.31
CA LEU A 108 15.08 -0.22 58.17
C LEU A 108 14.60 0.72 59.29
N LYS A 109 13.83 1.75 58.94
CA LYS A 109 13.23 2.68 59.91
C LYS A 109 12.34 1.99 60.94
N ARG A 110 11.65 0.90 60.57
CA ARG A 110 10.82 0.11 61.49
C ARG A 110 11.63 -0.75 62.45
N LYS A 111 12.87 -1.12 62.12
CA LYS A 111 13.73 -1.94 62.99
C LYS A 111 14.50 -1.13 64.03
N GLU A 112 14.68 0.18 63.83
CA GLU A 112 15.33 1.07 64.80
C GLU A 112 14.39 1.56 65.93
N LYS A 113 13.10 1.18 65.91
CA LYS A 113 12.09 1.62 66.86
C LYS A 113 11.52 0.45 67.63
#